data_AF-A0A7W7L9Y9-F1
#
_entry.id   AF-A0A7W7L9Y9-F1
#
_cell.length_a   1.000
_cell.length_b   1.000
_cell.length_c   1.000
_cell.angle_alpha   90.00
_cell.angle_beta   90.00
_cell.angle_gamma   90.00
#
_symmetry.space_group_name_H-M   'P 1'
#
loop_
_entity.id
_entity.type
_entity.pdbx_description
1 polymer ?
#
loop_
_entity_poly.entity_id
_entity_poly.type
_entity_poly.pdbx_seq_one_letter_code
_entity_poly.pdbx_strand_id
1 'polypeptide(L)'
;MRVVRSVKLAAVALAAASGVALASAPANAATTPLQRVRCNPGDTTQLQFRLFMGSSLTDPCYTGSGDVDVNITSAIFGRAGDRSGHVVFADGTKSSFTKGGDIALRGTIVHLHTD
;
A
#
# COMPACT_ATOMS: atom_id res chain seq x y z
N MET A 1 51.10 46.95 -8.23
CA MET A 1 50.38 47.97 -9.03
C MET A 1 49.85 47.32 -10.31
N ARG A 2 48.75 47.84 -10.89
CA ARG A 2 48.26 47.68 -12.30
C ARG A 2 48.11 46.23 -12.84
N VAL A 3 46.95 45.63 -13.20
CA VAL A 3 45.54 46.00 -13.57
C VAL A 3 45.21 45.86 -15.09
N VAL A 4 44.69 44.67 -15.48
CA VAL A 4 43.93 44.26 -16.71
C VAL A 4 44.59 44.48 -18.11
N ARG A 5 44.14 43.96 -19.28
CA ARG A 5 42.86 43.41 -19.83
C ARG A 5 43.15 42.14 -20.68
N SER A 6 42.30 41.10 -20.83
CA SER A 6 40.85 40.98 -21.17
C SER A 6 40.53 41.31 -22.64
N VAL A 7 39.65 40.61 -23.38
CA VAL A 7 38.55 39.68 -22.99
C VAL A 7 38.83 38.20 -23.42
N LYS A 8 38.06 37.35 -24.15
CA LYS A 8 36.75 37.40 -24.86
C LYS A 8 36.04 36.02 -24.92
N LEU A 9 34.71 36.05 -24.74
CA LEU A 9 33.61 35.08 -24.97
C LEU A 9 33.83 33.75 -25.75
N ALA A 10 33.36 32.66 -25.14
CA ALA A 10 32.43 31.72 -25.77
C ALA A 10 31.42 31.23 -24.71
N ALA A 11 30.13 31.57 -24.85
CA ALA A 11 29.07 31.11 -23.96
C ALA A 11 28.20 30.08 -24.68
N VAL A 12 28.02 28.91 -24.07
CA VAL A 12 26.99 27.93 -24.42
C VAL A 12 26.15 27.70 -23.17
N ALA A 13 24.84 27.82 -23.32
CA ALA A 13 23.87 27.74 -22.23
C ALA A 13 22.65 26.90 -22.67
N LEU A 14 21.85 26.47 -21.69
CA LEU A 14 20.68 25.58 -21.80
C LEU A 14 21.05 24.13 -22.20
N ALA A 15 20.32 23.09 -21.80
CA ALA A 15 19.15 22.97 -20.93
C ALA A 15 19.46 21.86 -19.87
N ALA A 16 19.15 21.98 -18.58
CA ALA A 16 17.81 22.11 -17.96
C ALA A 16 16.92 20.87 -18.15
N ALA A 17 17.01 19.92 -17.20
CA ALA A 17 15.95 18.95 -16.89
C ALA A 17 16.03 18.55 -15.41
N SER A 18 14.93 18.76 -14.71
CA SER A 18 14.75 18.55 -13.26
C SER A 18 14.89 17.09 -12.80
N GLY A 19 15.74 16.89 -11.79
CA GLY A 19 15.38 16.23 -10.54
C GLY A 19 14.87 14.79 -10.57
N VAL A 20 15.75 13.86 -10.20
CA VAL A 20 15.39 12.80 -9.25
C VAL A 20 16.27 12.97 -8.01
N ALA A 21 15.74 13.67 -7.01
CA ALA A 21 16.27 13.50 -5.66
C ALA A 21 15.88 12.09 -5.22
N LEU A 22 16.83 11.16 -5.23
CA LEU A 22 16.69 9.85 -4.60
C LEU A 22 16.63 10.06 -3.08
N ALA A 23 15.47 10.50 -2.61
CA ALA A 23 15.16 10.61 -1.20
C ALA A 23 15.23 9.19 -0.62
N SER A 24 16.31 8.91 0.10
CA SER A 24 16.50 7.67 0.83
C SER A 24 15.41 7.58 1.89
N ALA A 25 14.32 6.88 1.56
CA ALA A 25 13.26 6.58 2.50
C ALA A 25 13.89 5.94 3.76
N PRO A 26 13.54 6.38 4.97
CA PRO A 26 14.20 5.90 6.17
C PRO A 26 13.92 4.41 6.33
N ALA A 27 14.98 3.58 6.20
CA ALA A 27 14.94 2.11 6.24
C ALA A 27 14.61 1.52 7.64
N ASN A 28 13.96 2.32 8.49
CA ASN A 28 13.62 2.05 9.88
C ASN A 28 12.18 2.44 10.22
N ALA A 29 11.32 2.67 9.22
CA ALA A 29 9.91 2.39 9.41
C ALA A 29 9.79 0.88 9.71
N ALA A 30 9.36 0.52 10.92
CA ALA A 30 9.18 -0.87 11.31
C ALA A 30 7.93 -1.44 10.63
N THR A 31 8.08 -1.78 9.34
CA THR A 31 7.07 -2.49 8.55
C THR A 31 6.96 -3.92 9.07
N THR A 32 6.13 -4.13 10.09
CA THR A 32 5.59 -5.45 10.41
C THR A 32 5.01 -6.00 9.11
N PRO A 33 5.50 -7.12 8.56
CA PRO A 33 5.05 -7.61 7.27
C PRO A 33 3.57 -7.98 7.35
N LEU A 34 2.82 -7.70 6.27
CA LEU A 34 1.41 -8.04 6.18
C LEU A 34 1.20 -9.55 6.34
N GLN A 35 0.64 -9.94 7.49
CA GLN A 35 0.53 -11.34 7.90
C GLN A 35 -0.86 -11.66 8.45
N ARG A 36 -1.31 -12.90 8.26
CA ARG A 36 -2.58 -13.37 8.83
C ARG A 36 -2.45 -13.54 10.34
N VAL A 37 -3.39 -12.96 11.08
CA VAL A 37 -3.50 -13.04 12.54
C VAL A 37 -4.85 -13.61 12.97
N ARG A 38 -4.94 -13.99 14.25
CA ARG A 38 -6.21 -14.36 14.87
C ARG A 38 -7.05 -13.10 15.05
N CYS A 39 -8.24 -13.08 14.45
CA CYS A 39 -9.16 -11.95 14.57
C CYS A 39 -9.46 -11.59 16.03
N ASN A 40 -9.34 -10.30 16.33
CA ASN A 40 -9.88 -9.69 17.54
C ASN A 40 -10.90 -8.60 17.13
N PRO A 41 -12.21 -8.77 17.40
CA PRO A 41 -13.21 -7.78 16.98
C PRO A 41 -13.09 -6.44 17.72
N GLY A 42 -12.35 -6.38 18.84
CA GLY A 42 -12.00 -5.13 19.52
C GLY A 42 -10.74 -4.44 18.98
N ASP A 43 -10.01 -5.06 18.05
CA ASP A 43 -8.76 -4.53 17.49
C ASP A 43 -9.00 -3.79 16.18
N THR A 44 -8.92 -2.46 16.23
CA THR A 44 -9.09 -1.56 15.08
C THR A 44 -7.86 -1.46 14.18
N THR A 45 -6.73 -2.10 14.51
CA THR A 45 -5.55 -2.17 13.63
C THR A 45 -5.63 -3.32 12.63
N GLN A 46 -6.49 -4.31 12.89
CA GLN A 46 -6.63 -5.47 12.03
C GLN A 46 -7.52 -5.16 10.82
N LEU A 47 -7.00 -5.46 9.63
CA LEU A 47 -7.78 -5.60 8.41
C LEU A 47 -8.61 -6.89 8.53
N GLN A 48 -9.93 -6.77 8.70
CA GLN A 48 -10.81 -7.89 9.00
C GLN A 48 -11.68 -8.23 7.80
N PHE A 49 -11.76 -9.51 7.42
CA PHE A 49 -12.71 -9.99 6.40
C PHE A 49 -13.79 -10.83 7.04
N ARG A 50 -14.97 -10.89 6.41
CA ARG A 50 -16.04 -11.82 6.77
C ARG A 50 -16.42 -12.69 5.58
N LEU A 51 -16.21 -13.99 5.73
CA LEU A 51 -16.54 -15.02 4.74
C LEU A 51 -17.86 -15.69 5.06
N PHE A 52 -18.66 -15.97 4.03
CA PHE A 52 -19.83 -16.84 4.15
C PHE A 52 -19.48 -18.26 3.67
N MET A 53 -19.08 -19.12 4.63
CA MET A 53 -18.69 -20.51 4.39
C MET A 53 -19.85 -21.44 4.77
N GLY A 54 -20.91 -21.42 3.96
CA GLY A 54 -22.13 -22.20 4.22
C GLY A 54 -22.80 -21.78 5.55
N SER A 55 -22.86 -22.68 6.52
CA SER A 55 -23.45 -22.42 7.84
C SER A 55 -22.50 -21.71 8.82
N SER A 56 -21.29 -21.31 8.40
CA SER A 56 -20.29 -20.71 9.29
C SER A 56 -19.74 -19.40 8.73
N LEU A 57 -19.69 -18.38 9.59
CA LEU A 57 -18.88 -17.19 9.34
C LEU A 57 -17.43 -17.50 9.71
N THR A 58 -16.52 -17.34 8.76
CA THR A 58 -15.08 -17.36 9.03
C THR A 58 -14.53 -15.98 8.80
N ASP A 59 -13.97 -15.38 9.84
CA ASP A 59 -13.30 -14.09 9.73
C ASP A 59 -11.78 -14.33 9.69
N PRO A 60 -11.08 -14.12 8.55
CA PRO A 60 -9.63 -14.03 8.52
C PRO A 60 -9.20 -12.56 8.67
N CYS A 61 -8.27 -12.31 9.58
CA CYS A 61 -7.73 -10.97 9.84
C CYS A 61 -6.25 -10.88 9.47
N TYR A 62 -5.80 -9.68 9.13
CA TYR A 62 -4.42 -9.37 8.77
C TYR A 62 -3.95 -8.11 9.50
N THR A 63 -2.64 -8.01 9.75
CA THR A 63 -2.01 -6.80 10.29
C THR A 63 -0.60 -6.66 9.72
N GLY A 64 -0.06 -5.45 9.76
CA GLY A 64 1.18 -5.08 9.06
C GLY A 64 0.95 -4.35 7.74
N SER A 65 2.03 -4.16 6.98
CA SER A 65 2.03 -3.52 5.66
C SER A 65 2.89 -4.26 4.64
N GLY A 66 2.74 -3.87 3.37
CA GLY A 66 3.23 -4.60 2.20
C GLY A 66 2.18 -5.55 1.64
N ASP A 67 2.65 -6.56 0.91
CA ASP A 67 1.85 -7.41 0.03
C ASP A 67 1.74 -8.86 0.57
N VAL A 68 0.58 -9.49 0.41
CA VAL A 68 0.37 -10.91 0.74
C VAL A 68 -0.57 -11.61 -0.23
N ASP A 69 -0.11 -12.73 -0.79
CA ASP A 69 -0.94 -13.64 -1.60
C ASP A 69 -1.83 -14.51 -0.70
N VAL A 70 -3.06 -14.74 -1.14
CA VAL A 70 -4.10 -15.41 -0.36
C VAL A 70 -5.04 -16.24 -1.25
N ASN A 71 -5.92 -16.99 -0.61
CA ASN A 71 -7.16 -17.44 -1.24
C ASN A 71 -8.30 -17.18 -0.26
N ILE A 72 -9.15 -16.19 -0.58
CA ILE A 72 -10.28 -15.76 0.25
C ILE A 72 -11.54 -15.79 -0.63
N THR A 73 -12.19 -16.96 -0.68
CA THR A 73 -13.43 -17.21 -1.42
C THR A 73 -14.66 -16.72 -0.65
N SER A 74 -15.65 -16.17 -1.36
CA SER A 74 -16.95 -15.78 -0.77
C SER A 74 -16.85 -14.74 0.36
N ALA A 75 -15.95 -13.76 0.21
CA ALA A 75 -15.90 -12.60 1.08
C ALA A 75 -17.12 -11.70 0.82
N ILE A 76 -17.97 -11.51 1.84
CA ILE A 76 -19.21 -10.72 1.74
C ILE A 76 -19.05 -9.28 2.26
N PHE A 77 -18.05 -9.06 3.11
CA PHE A 77 -17.75 -7.79 3.75
C PHE A 77 -16.29 -7.79 4.21
N GLY A 78 -15.64 -6.64 4.23
CA GLY A 78 -14.39 -6.42 4.94
C GLY A 78 -14.40 -5.08 5.64
N ARG A 79 -13.48 -4.91 6.60
CA ARG A 79 -13.27 -3.68 7.34
C ARG A 79 -11.78 -3.36 7.35
N ALA A 80 -11.42 -2.18 6.87
CA ALA A 80 -10.05 -1.70 6.94
C ALA A 80 -9.67 -1.41 8.40
N GLY A 81 -8.44 -1.79 8.77
CA GLY A 81 -7.86 -1.47 10.07
C GLY A 81 -7.40 -0.01 10.15
N ASP A 82 -6.25 0.22 10.78
CA ASP A 82 -5.60 1.54 10.84
C ASP A 82 -4.90 1.94 9.53
N ARG A 83 -4.85 1.03 8.56
CA ARG A 83 -4.17 1.15 7.26
C ARG A 83 -5.12 1.18 6.07
N SER A 84 -4.72 1.90 5.04
CA SER A 84 -5.32 1.87 3.70
C SER A 84 -4.69 0.74 2.87
N GLY A 85 -5.19 0.51 1.65
CA GLY A 85 -4.61 -0.48 0.76
C GLY A 85 -5.49 -0.85 -0.43
N HIS A 86 -5.23 -2.01 -1.02
CA HIS A 86 -6.11 -2.61 -2.05
C HIS A 86 -6.17 -4.14 -1.97
N VAL A 87 -7.30 -4.69 -2.39
CA VAL A 87 -7.45 -6.12 -2.71
C VAL A 87 -7.37 -6.33 -4.21
N VAL A 88 -6.85 -7.47 -4.64
CA VAL A 88 -6.94 -7.96 -6.03
C VAL A 88 -7.78 -9.23 -6.06
N PHE A 89 -8.80 -9.23 -6.91
CA PHE A 89 -9.69 -10.37 -7.11
C PHE A 89 -9.16 -11.32 -8.19
N ALA A 90 -9.68 -12.55 -8.23
CA ALA A 90 -9.25 -13.61 -9.15
C ALA A 90 -9.50 -13.32 -10.65
N ASP A 91 -10.29 -12.30 -10.98
CA ASP A 91 -10.50 -11.76 -12.33
C ASP A 91 -9.46 -10.69 -12.73
N GLY A 92 -8.57 -10.31 -11.81
CA GLY A 92 -7.60 -9.22 -11.97
C GLY A 92 -8.11 -7.85 -11.53
N THR A 93 -9.38 -7.72 -11.16
CA THR A 93 -9.96 -6.44 -10.69
C THR A 93 -9.30 -6.02 -9.37
N LYS A 94 -8.99 -4.72 -9.24
CA LYS A 94 -8.51 -4.12 -7.98
C LYS A 94 -9.61 -3.29 -7.32
N SER A 95 -9.72 -3.39 -5.99
CA SER A 95 -10.55 -2.50 -5.18
C SER A 95 -9.73 -1.93 -4.03
N SER A 96 -9.60 -0.60 -4.00
CA SER A 96 -8.87 0.13 -2.95
C SER A 96 -9.78 0.47 -1.77
N PHE A 97 -9.21 0.48 -0.57
CA PHE A 97 -9.90 0.83 0.66
C PHE A 97 -9.08 1.84 1.48
N THR A 98 -9.77 2.65 2.27
CA THR A 98 -9.16 3.62 3.20
C THR A 98 -9.27 3.12 4.64
N LYS A 99 -8.28 3.45 5.46
CA LYS A 99 -8.25 3.11 6.90
C LYS A 99 -9.57 3.42 7.63
N GLY A 100 -10.02 2.50 8.47
CA GLY A 100 -11.27 2.57 9.22
C GLY A 100 -12.56 2.48 8.39
N GLY A 101 -12.47 2.41 7.07
CA GLY A 101 -13.60 2.27 6.16
C GLY A 101 -14.03 0.82 5.94
N ASP A 102 -15.25 0.65 5.43
CA ASP A 102 -15.77 -0.66 5.03
C ASP A 102 -15.36 -0.99 3.59
N ILE A 103 -15.11 -2.28 3.33
CA ILE A 103 -14.59 -2.80 2.07
C ILE A 103 -15.70 -3.57 1.36
N ALA A 104 -16.13 -3.07 0.21
CA ALA A 104 -17.08 -3.75 -0.66
C ALA A 104 -16.37 -4.87 -1.43
N LEU A 105 -16.77 -6.12 -1.18
CA LEU A 105 -16.11 -7.31 -1.73
C LEU A 105 -17.09 -8.12 -2.58
N ARG A 106 -16.63 -8.54 -3.76
CA ARG A 106 -17.42 -9.36 -4.70
C ARG A 106 -16.49 -10.31 -5.47
N GLY A 107 -16.46 -11.56 -5.06
CA GLY A 107 -15.66 -12.62 -5.67
C GLY A 107 -14.63 -13.23 -4.73
N THR A 108 -13.58 -13.83 -5.30
CA THR A 108 -12.45 -14.41 -4.57
C THR A 108 -11.29 -13.42 -4.57
N ILE A 109 -10.79 -13.05 -3.40
CA ILE A 109 -9.54 -12.26 -3.28
C ILE A 109 -8.37 -13.23 -3.39
N VAL A 110 -7.39 -12.87 -4.23
CA VAL A 110 -6.14 -13.64 -4.42
C VAL A 110 -4.91 -12.93 -3.85
N HIS A 111 -5.00 -11.62 -3.60
CA HIS A 111 -3.88 -10.83 -3.10
C HIS A 111 -4.38 -9.60 -2.32
N LEU A 112 -3.63 -9.18 -1.30
CA LEU A 112 -3.87 -7.93 -0.57
C LEU A 112 -2.58 -7.12 -0.46
N HIS A 113 -2.75 -5.80 -0.46
CA HIS A 113 -1.72 -4.82 -0.14
C HIS A 113 -2.24 -3.87 0.93
N THR A 114 -1.40 -3.48 1.90
CA THR A 114 -1.69 -2.39 2.85
C THR A 114 -0.49 -1.46 3.01
N ASP A 115 -0.78 -0.16 3.14
CA ASP A 115 0.21 0.91 3.40
C ASP A 115 0.71 0.90 4.86
#